data_AF-A0AAP5H450-F1
#
_entry.id   AF-A0AAP5H450-F1
#
_cell.length_a   1.000
_cell.length_b   1.000
_cell.length_c   1.000
_cell.angle_alpha   90.00
_cell.angle_beta   90.00
_cell.angle_gamma   90.00
#
_symmetry.space_group_name_H-M   'P 1'
#
loop_
_entity.id
_entity.type
_entity.pdbx_description
1 polymer ?
#
loop_
_entity_poly.entity_id
_entity_poly.type
_entity_poly.pdbx_seq_one_letter_code
_entity_poly.pdbx_strand_id
1 'polypeptide(L)' 'MEISLDIIKDKVECLQAYDFNELERTIEDRIGINKALMLRVKQVQHQVTYHPILNKMLYSAVVHFTVD' A
#
# COMPACT_ATOMS: atom_id res chain seq x y z
N MET A 1 6.70 -30.81 19.27
CA MET A 1 7.12 -29.46 18.86
C MET A 1 5.90 -28.79 18.27
N GLU A 2 5.32 -27.83 18.99
CA GLU A 2 4.26 -26.98 18.45
C GLU A 2 4.91 -25.84 17.68
N ILE A 3 4.70 -25.80 16.37
CA ILE A 3 5.09 -24.66 15.54
C ILE A 3 3.94 -23.65 15.65
N SER A 4 4.10 -22.64 16.50
CA SER A 4 3.22 -21.48 16.50
C SER A 4 3.69 -20.51 15.43
N LEU A 5 3.01 -20.50 14.28
CA LEU A 5 3.20 -19.47 13.26
C LEU A 5 2.41 -18.23 13.68
N ASP A 6 3.11 -17.20 14.13
CA ASP A 6 2.51 -15.89 14.37
C ASP A 6 2.39 -15.16 13.02
N ILE A 7 1.24 -15.32 12.39
CA ILE A 7 0.97 -14.78 11.05
C ILE A 7 0.64 -13.30 11.18
N ILE A 8 1.26 -12.46 10.34
CA ILE A 8 0.87 -11.05 10.20
C ILE A 8 -0.60 -11.02 9.80
N LYS A 9 -1.46 -10.41 10.61
CA LYS A 9 -2.90 -10.30 10.35
C LYS A 9 -3.27 -9.03 9.63
N ASP A 10 -2.62 -7.94 9.99
CA ASP A 10 -2.88 -6.61 9.48
C ASP A 10 -1.56 -5.93 9.09
N LYS A 11 -1.60 -5.18 8.01
CA LYS A 11 -0.49 -4.35 7.56
C LYS A 11 -1.02 -3.12 6.85
N VAL A 12 -0.50 -1.95 7.22
CA VAL A 12 -0.81 -0.69 6.54
C VAL A 12 0.45 -0.20 5.84
N GLU A 13 0.32 0.17 4.57
CA GLU A 13 1.40 0.77 3.79
C GLU A 13 0.99 2.16 3.29
N CYS A 14 1.87 3.15 3.47
CA CYS A 14 1.72 4.49 2.95
C CYS A 14 2.60 4.66 1.71
N LEU A 15 1.99 4.92 0.57
CA LEU A 15 2.64 5.04 -0.72
C LEU A 15 2.42 6.43 -1.29
N GLN A 16 3.37 6.94 -2.05
CA GLN A 16 3.24 8.23 -2.72
C GLN A 16 4.08 8.29 -4.00
N ALA A 17 3.61 9.08 -4.96
CA ALA A 17 4.33 9.39 -6.19
C ALA A 17 3.90 10.76 -6.74
N TYR A 18 4.72 11.35 -7.61
CA TYR A 18 4.37 12.59 -8.32
C TYR A 18 3.73 12.32 -9.69
N ASP A 19 3.62 11.05 -10.08
CA ASP A 19 2.87 10.56 -11.23
C ASP A 19 1.84 9.54 -10.74
N PHE A 20 0.59 9.66 -11.20
CA PHE A 20 -0.48 8.79 -10.72
C PHE A 20 -0.29 7.33 -11.21
N ASN A 21 0.18 7.13 -12.44
CA ASN A 21 0.43 5.78 -12.97
C ASN A 21 1.56 5.10 -12.21
N GLU A 22 2.57 5.86 -11.76
CA GLU A 22 3.62 5.35 -10.87
C GLU A 22 3.07 4.91 -9.51
N LEU A 23 2.14 5.68 -8.92
CA LEU A 23 1.47 5.29 -7.68
C LEU A 23 0.69 3.98 -7.87
N GLU A 24 -0.11 3.86 -8.94
CA GLU A 24 -0.88 2.66 -9.26
C GLU A 24 0.02 1.43 -9.43
N ARG A 25 1.10 1.57 -10.20
CA ARG A 25 2.05 0.49 -10.45
C ARG A 25 2.72 0.03 -9.15
N THR A 26 3.07 1.00 -8.28
CA THR A 26 3.63 0.70 -6.95
C THR A 26 2.61 -0.03 -6.08
N ILE A 27 1.33 0.37 -6.09
CA ILE A 27 0.27 -0.34 -5.35
C ILE A 27 0.17 -1.80 -5.84
N GLU A 28 0.19 -2.05 -7.15
CA GLU A 28 0.13 -3.40 -7.72
C GLU A 28 1.34 -4.25 -7.29
N ASP A 29 2.55 -3.68 -7.31
CA ASP A 29 3.75 -4.36 -6.81
C ASP A 29 3.61 -4.75 -5.32
N ARG A 30 3.04 -3.84 -4.50
CA ARG A 30 2.76 -4.13 -3.08
C ARG A 30 1.69 -5.19 -2.91
N ILE A 31 0.68 -5.25 -3.77
CA ILE A 31 -0.31 -6.33 -3.77
C ILE A 31 0.37 -7.68 -4.00
N GLY A 32 1.28 -7.77 -4.98
CA GLY A 32 2.05 -8.99 -5.26
C GLY A 32 2.87 -9.46 -4.04
N ILE A 33 3.57 -8.54 -3.38
CA ILE A 33 4.36 -8.84 -2.17
C ILE A 33 3.45 -9.32 -1.02
N ASN A 34 2.36 -8.61 -0.75
CA ASN A 34 1.48 -8.91 0.38
C ASN A 34 0.66 -10.19 0.16
N LYS A 35 0.35 -10.53 -1.10
CA LYS A 35 -0.23 -11.82 -1.46
C LYS A 35 0.68 -12.99 -1.08
N ALA A 36 2.00 -12.85 -1.21
CA ALA A 36 2.96 -13.86 -0.75
C ALA A 36 2.96 -14.02 0.79
N LEU A 37 2.48 -13.00 1.52
CA LEU A 37 2.27 -13.02 2.97
C LEU A 37 0.86 -13.46 3.37
N MET A 38 0.06 -13.98 2.44
CA MET A 38 -1.36 -14.35 2.63
C MET A 38 -2.28 -13.18 3.01
N LEU A 39 -1.85 -11.94 2.76
CA LEU A 39 -2.67 -10.75 2.97
C LEU A 39 -3.36 -10.33 1.67
N ARG A 40 -4.56 -9.76 1.81
CA ARG A 40 -5.35 -9.17 0.71
C ARG A 40 -5.64 -7.70 0.98
N VAL A 41 -5.95 -6.95 -0.07
CA VAL A 41 -6.36 -5.55 0.06
C VAL A 41 -7.71 -5.47 0.76
N LYS A 42 -7.75 -4.84 1.92
CA LYS A 42 -8.97 -4.48 2.65
C LYS A 42 -9.54 -3.17 2.13
N GLN A 43 -8.69 -2.17 1.99
CA GLN A 43 -9.05 -0.81 1.64
C GLN A 43 -7.86 -0.09 1.00
N VAL A 44 -8.15 0.78 0.03
CA VAL A 44 -7.22 1.77 -0.48
C VAL A 44 -7.85 3.16 -0.32
N GLN A 45 -7.18 4.06 0.38
CA GLN A 45 -7.59 5.46 0.51
C GLN A 45 -6.60 6.36 -0.22
N HIS A 46 -7.10 7.14 -1.18
CA HIS A 46 -6.29 8.08 -1.95
C HIS A 46 -6.39 9.51 -1.38
N GLN A 47 -5.30 10.26 -1.49
CA GLN A 47 -5.26 11.69 -1.25
C GLN A 47 -4.32 12.36 -2.26
N VAL A 48 -4.69 13.54 -2.72
CA VAL A 48 -3.87 14.38 -3.60
C VAL A 48 -3.58 15.70 -2.89
N THR A 49 -2.31 16.08 -2.83
CA THR A 49 -1.86 17.33 -2.21
C THR A 49 -0.96 18.08 -3.18
N TYR A 50 -1.16 19.39 -3.33
CA TYR A 50 -0.25 20.21 -4.14
C TYR A 50 1.07 20.43 -3.38
N HIS A 51 2.20 20.11 -4.01
CA HIS A 51 3.54 20.30 -3.45
C HIS A 51 4.14 21.63 -3.96
N PRO A 52 4.13 22.71 -3.16
CA PRO A 52 4.42 24.06 -3.66
C PRO A 52 5.87 24.24 -4.14
N ILE A 53 6.84 23.56 -3.53
CA ILE A 53 8.26 23.70 -3.90
C ILE A 53 8.57 23.01 -5.24
N LEU A 54 7.89 21.91 -5.55
CA LEU A 54 8.11 21.14 -6.77
C LEU A 54 7.14 21.54 -7.89
N ASN A 55 6.15 22.37 -7.55
CA ASN A 55 5.05 22.75 -8.43
C ASN A 55 4.37 21.54 -9.10
N LYS A 56 4.11 20.49 -8.31
CA LYS A 56 3.51 19.23 -8.77
C LYS A 56 2.43 18.76 -7.81
N MET A 57 1.51 17.94 -8.31
CA MET A 57 0.61 17.18 -7.45
C MET A 57 1.37 16.00 -6.85
N LEU A 58 1.28 15.82 -5.53
CA LEU A 58 1.69 14.64 -4.80
C LEU A 58 0.47 13.73 -4.65
N TYR A 59 0.51 12.57 -5.29
CA TYR A 59 -0.48 11.52 -5.14
C TYR A 59 -0.03 10.58 -4.02
N SER A 60 -0.94 10.25 -3.12
CA SER A 60 -0.66 9.37 -1.98
C SER A 60 -1.80 8.37 -1.79
N ALA A 61 -1.45 7.19 -1.28
CA ALA A 61 -2.40 6.16 -0.93
C ALA A 61 -2.01 5.49 0.39
N VAL A 62 -3.00 5.25 1.24
CA VAL A 62 -2.89 4.35 2.39
C VAL A 62 -3.58 3.04 2.01
N VAL A 63 -2.82 1.95 1.99
CA VAL A 63 -3.32 0.62 1.65
C VAL A 63 -3.34 -0.24 2.92
N HIS A 64 -4.53 -0.68 3.31
CA HIS A 64 -4.70 -1.65 4.39
C HIS A 64 -4.78 -3.04 3.79
N PHE A 65 -3.82 -3.88 4.15
CA PHE A 65 -3.78 -5.30 3.87
C PHE A 65 -4.17 -6.10 5.11
N THR A 66 -5.00 -7.13 4.94
CA THR A 66 -5.45 -8.00 6.03
C THR A 66 -5.52 -9.46 5.59
N VAL A 67 -5.41 -10.38 6.55
CA VAL A 67 -5.96 -11.73 6.38
C VAL A 67 -7.48 -11.65 6.25
N ASP A 68 -8.09 -12.54 5.46
CA ASP A 68 -9.55 -12.54 5.23
C ASP A 68 -10.38 -12.54 6.53
#